data_AF-A0A6I5NZ32-F1
#
_entry.id   AF-A0A6I5NZ32-F1
#
_cell.length_a   1.000
_cell.length_b   1.000
_cell.length_c   1.000
_cell.angle_alpha   90.00
_cell.angle_beta   90.00
_cell.angle_gamma   90.00
#
_symmetry.space_group_name_H-M   'P 1'
#
loop_
_entity.id
_entity.type
_entity.pdbx_description
1 polymer ?
#
loop_
_entity_poly.entity_id
_entity_poly.type
_entity_poly.pdbx_seq_one_letter_code
_entity_poly.pdbx_strand_id
1 'polypeptide(L)' 'RRIFPETTPTKGLDVEKLARLNVSGGNIRNIAVYAAFLAAEEDEEHQAVQMKHLLRAARVEFAKFEKSLTDAEIRGWV' A
#
# COMPACT_ATOMS: atom_id res chain seq x y z
N ARG A 1 0.69 -11.70 -13.79
CA ARG A 1 1.52 -10.48 -13.62
C ARG A 1 1.40 -10.03 -12.17
N ARG A 2 2.49 -10.08 -11.38
CA ARG A 2 2.51 -9.58 -9.99
C ARG A 2 2.57 -8.05 -9.99
N ILE A 3 2.10 -7.43 -8.92
CA ILE A 3 2.12 -5.98 -8.80
C ILE A 3 3.50 -5.44 -8.42
N PHE A 4 4.13 -6.08 -7.44
CA PHE A 4 5.54 -5.90 -7.14
C PHE A 4 6.33 -6.94 -7.95
N PRO A 5 7.24 -6.50 -8.84
CA PRO A 5 8.26 -7.37 -9.44
C PRO A 5 9.07 -8.11 -8.37
N GLU A 6 9.68 -9.23 -8.74
CA GLU A 6 10.54 -10.00 -7.82
C GLU A 6 11.75 -9.21 -7.32
N THR A 7 12.18 -8.20 -8.08
CA THR A 7 13.28 -7.29 -7.73
C THR A 7 12.87 -6.17 -6.78
N THR A 8 11.58 -5.97 -6.50
CA THR A 8 11.14 -4.93 -5.56
C THR A 8 11.35 -5.41 -4.13
N PRO A 9 12.18 -4.73 -3.32
CA PRO A 9 12.35 -5.09 -1.92
C PRO A 9 11.02 -4.92 -1.17
N THR A 10 10.61 -5.96 -0.46
CA THR A 10 9.37 -5.95 0.35
C THR A 10 9.66 -6.51 1.73
N LYS A 11 8.98 -5.98 2.75
CA LYS A 11 9.16 -6.42 4.14
C LYS A 11 7.83 -6.40 4.89
N GLY A 12 7.42 -7.57 5.38
CA GLY A 12 6.23 -7.72 6.21
C GLY A 12 4.92 -7.31 5.52
N LEU A 13 4.81 -7.51 4.20
CA LEU A 13 3.58 -7.22 3.46
C LEU A 13 2.50 -8.27 3.75
N ASP A 14 1.30 -7.78 4.02
CA ASP A 14 0.08 -8.56 4.19
C ASP A 14 -0.86 -8.26 3.02
N VAL A 15 -0.79 -9.10 1.99
CA VAL A 15 -1.55 -8.90 0.74
C VAL A 15 -3.05 -9.14 0.96
N GLU A 16 -3.41 -9.99 1.93
CA GLU A 16 -4.80 -10.25 2.29
C GLU A 16 -5.48 -8.99 2.83
N LYS A 17 -4.77 -8.20 3.65
CA LYS A 17 -5.28 -6.89 4.10
C LYS A 17 -5.53 -5.93 2.94
N LEU A 18 -4.64 -5.90 1.96
CA LEU A 18 -4.80 -5.04 0.78
C LEU A 18 -6.01 -5.47 -0.08
N ALA A 19 -6.24 -6.78 -0.20
CA ALA A 19 -7.37 -7.34 -0.95
C ALA A 19 -8.74 -7.09 -0.31
N ARG A 20 -8.77 -6.80 1.01
CA ARG A 20 -10.01 -6.51 1.76
C ARG A 20 -10.48 -5.06 1.67
N LEU A 21 -9.69 -4.16 1.10
CA LEU A 21 -10.09 -2.77 0.91
C LEU A 21 -11.31 -2.69 -0.02
N ASN A 22 -12.28 -1.83 0.31
CA ASN A 22 -13.47 -1.64 -0.50
C ASN A 22 -13.23 -0.71 -1.72
N VAL A 23 -12.32 -1.12 -2.60
CA VAL A 23 -11.95 -0.42 -3.84
C VAL A 23 -11.77 -1.38 -5.00
N SER A 24 -11.74 -0.86 -6.22
CA SER A 24 -11.48 -1.69 -7.40
C SER A 24 -10.04 -2.24 -7.41
N GLY A 25 -9.82 -3.32 -8.15
CA GLY A 25 -8.46 -3.83 -8.38
C GLY A 25 -7.53 -2.83 -9.07
N GLY A 26 -8.08 -1.89 -9.85
CA GLY A 26 -7.32 -0.76 -10.41
C GLY A 26 -6.80 0.19 -9.33
N ASN A 27 -7.60 0.47 -8.31
CA ASN A 27 -7.18 1.28 -7.17
C ASN A 27 -6.18 0.55 -6.28
N ILE A 28 -6.37 -0.74 -6.02
CA ILE A 28 -5.36 -1.57 -5.33
C ILE A 28 -4.03 -1.48 -6.06
N ARG A 29 -4.06 -1.46 -7.41
CA ARG A 29 -2.84 -1.27 -8.20
C ARG A 29 -2.18 0.09 -7.96
N ASN A 30 -2.96 1.16 -8.00
CA ASN A 30 -2.45 2.51 -7.75
C ASN A 30 -1.86 2.63 -6.33
N ILE A 31 -2.50 2.03 -5.33
CA ILE A 31 -2.02 2.01 -3.95
C ILE A 31 -0.66 1.32 -3.87
N ALA A 32 -0.51 0.15 -4.48
CA ALA A 32 0.75 -0.59 -4.46
C ALA A 32 1.88 0.16 -5.18
N VAL A 33 1.60 0.75 -6.35
CA VAL A 33 2.58 1.56 -7.09
C VAL A 33 3.00 2.78 -6.27
N TYR A 34 2.05 3.49 -5.67
CA TYR A 34 2.38 4.66 -4.87
C TYR A 34 3.13 4.29 -3.58
N ALA A 35 2.81 3.16 -2.95
CA ALA A 35 3.58 2.63 -1.83
C ALA A 35 5.04 2.28 -2.21
N ALA A 36 5.29 1.84 -3.44
CA ALA A 36 6.65 1.63 -3.92
C ALA A 36 7.43 2.95 -4.05
N PHE A 37 6.78 4.02 -4.52
CA PHE A 37 7.41 5.35 -4.53
C PHE A 37 7.70 5.86 -3.12
N LEU A 38 6.75 5.71 -2.19
CA LEU A 38 6.96 6.09 -0.79
C LEU A 38 8.13 5.34 -0.14
N ALA A 39 8.28 4.05 -0.44
CA ALA A 39 9.42 3.26 0.04
C ALA A 39 10.74 3.72 -0.59
N ALA A 40 10.74 4.08 -1.88
CA ALA A 40 11.93 4.55 -2.57
C ALA A 40 12.42 5.93 -2.08
N GLU A 41 11.54 6.72 -1.47
CA GLU A 41 11.87 8.00 -0.83
C GLU A 41 12.54 7.82 0.56
N GLU A 42 12.50 6.64 1.16
CA GLU A 42 13.23 6.36 2.41
C GLU A 42 14.73 6.17 2.15
N ASP A 43 15.55 6.32 3.21
CA ASP A 43 17.00 6.08 3.13
C ASP A 43 17.31 4.65 2.66
N GLU A 44 18.48 4.41 2.05
CA GLU A 44 18.85 3.14 1.40
C GLU A 44 18.62 1.88 2.26
N GLU A 45 18.80 1.97 3.58
CA GLU A 45 18.58 0.88 4.53
C GLU A 45 17.09 0.49 4.71
N HIS A 46 16.18 1.39 4.32
CA HIS A 46 14.73 1.29 4.55
C HIS A 46 13.89 1.29 3.27
N GLN A 47 14.50 1.17 2.09
CA GLN A 47 13.82 1.19 0.77
C GLN A 47 12.96 -0.04 0.44
N ALA A 48 12.50 -0.80 1.44
CA ALA A 48 11.57 -1.90 1.25
C ALA A 48 10.11 -1.45 1.36
N VAL A 49 9.25 -1.94 0.47
CA VAL A 49 7.81 -1.71 0.59
C VAL A 49 7.29 -2.43 1.83
N GLN A 50 6.58 -1.71 2.68
CA GLN A 50 6.07 -2.15 3.99
C GLN A 50 4.60 -1.76 4.14
N MET A 51 3.92 -2.33 5.14
CA MET A 51 2.52 -2.00 5.41
C MET A 51 2.30 -0.50 5.73
N LYS A 52 3.27 0.18 6.35
CA LYS A 52 3.21 1.65 6.58
C LYS A 52 3.11 2.45 5.27
N HIS A 53 3.81 2.01 4.23
CA HIS A 53 3.77 2.62 2.89
C HIS A 53 2.42 2.38 2.22
N LEU A 54 1.91 1.14 2.30
CA LEU A 54 0.58 0.81 1.78
C LEU A 54 -0.53 1.59 2.52
N LEU A 55 -0.43 1.76 3.83
CA LEU A 55 -1.41 2.53 4.60
C LEU A 55 -1.46 3.99 4.14
N ARG A 56 -0.28 4.63 4.01
CA ARG A 56 -0.19 6.01 3.53
C ARG A 56 -0.71 6.12 2.09
N ALA A 57 -0.36 5.18 1.23
CA ALA A 57 -0.83 5.17 -0.15
C ALA A 57 -2.36 4.95 -0.25
N ALA A 58 -2.92 4.07 0.57
CA ALA A 58 -4.35 3.83 0.63
C ALA A 58 -5.11 5.08 1.09
N ARG A 59 -4.61 5.81 2.09
CA ARG A 59 -5.21 7.07 2.54
C ARG A 59 -5.29 8.08 1.40
N VAL A 60 -4.21 8.22 0.64
CA VAL A 60 -4.15 9.15 -0.51
C VAL A 60 -5.08 8.69 -1.64
N GLU A 61 -5.14 7.40 -1.94
CA GLU A 61 -6.03 6.89 -2.99
C GLU A 61 -7.52 7.05 -2.60
N PHE A 62 -7.89 6.81 -1.35
CA PHE A 62 -9.26 7.01 -0.85
C PHE A 62 -9.69 8.48 -0.84
N ALA A 63 -8.77 9.39 -0.51
CA ALA A 63 -9.02 10.82 -0.53
C ALA A 63 -9.44 11.35 -1.92
N LYS A 64 -8.97 10.73 -3.02
CA LYS A 64 -9.38 11.07 -4.40
C LYS A 64 -10.87 10.84 -4.67
N PHE A 65 -11.52 10.01 -3.85
CA PHE A 65 -12.94 9.68 -3.97
C PHE A 65 -13.78 10.32 -2.87
N GLU A 66 -13.22 11.25 -2.09
CA GLU A 66 -13.85 11.82 -0.88
C GLU A 66 -14.27 10.75 0.14
N LYS A 67 -13.65 9.57 0.07
CA LYS A 67 -13.87 8.45 0.99
C LYS A 67 -12.78 8.47 2.07
N SER A 68 -13.15 8.05 3.27
CA SER A 68 -12.19 7.77 4.34
C SER A 68 -12.01 6.28 4.52
N LEU A 69 -10.78 5.84 4.78
CA LEU A 69 -10.52 4.49 5.27
C LEU A 69 -11.13 4.36 6.66
N THR A 70 -11.84 3.26 6.89
CA THR A 70 -12.35 2.93 8.21
C THR A 70 -11.28 2.27 9.07
N ASP A 71 -11.35 2.43 10.39
CA ASP A 71 -10.44 1.75 11.33
C ASP A 71 -10.50 0.22 11.20
N ALA A 72 -11.63 -0.33 10.78
CA ALA A 72 -11.79 -1.76 10.54
C ALA A 72 -10.93 -2.23 9.36
N GLU A 73 -10.84 -1.45 8.28
CA GLU A 73 -10.05 -1.77 7.08
C GLU A 73 -8.54 -1.73 7.35
N ILE A 74 -8.09 -0.83 8.21
CA ILE A 74 -6.65 -0.59 8.47
C ILE A 74 -6.14 -1.20 9.78
N ARG A 75 -6.98 -1.94 10.51
CA ARG A 75 -6.59 -2.57 11.78
C ARG A 75 -5.42 -3.52 11.59
N GLY A 76 -4.36 -3.33 12.37
CA GLY A 76 -3.17 -4.18 12.36
C GLY A 76 -2.26 -4.02 11.14
N TRP A 77 -2.35 -2.88 10.44
CA TRP A 77 -1.40 -2.54 9.37
C TRP A 77 -0.07 -2.02 9.91
N VAL A 78 -0.06 -1.35 11.07
CA VAL A 78 1.15 -0.82 11.74
C VAL A 78 1.01 -1.03 13.25
#